data_AF-A0A6M0QBT9-F1
#
_entry.id   AF-A0A6M0QBT9-F1
#
_cell.length_a   1.000
_cell.length_b   1.000
_cell.length_c   1.000
_cell.angle_alpha   90.00
_cell.angle_beta   90.00
_cell.angle_gamma   90.00
#
_symmetry.space_group_name_H-M   'P 1'
#
loop_
_entity.id
_entity.type
_entity.pdbx_description
1 polymer ?
#
loop_
_entity_poly.entity_id
_entity_poly.type
_entity_poly.pdbx_seq_one_letter_code
_entity_poly.pdbx_strand_id
1 'polypeptide(L)'
;MDHNQDFDRDGSLDDAIDQEGLSKILQANLEKENDLMRTYIHLAERINDNEQLKDRLENFAQGNAKRTMQLQDELNNMKKS
;
A
#
# COMPACT_ATOMS: atom_id res chain seq x y z
N MET A 1 -16.13 32.66 43.56
CA MET A 1 -15.61 32.64 42.18
C MET A 1 -14.78 31.38 42.10
N ASP A 2 -15.40 30.29 41.65
CA ASP A 2 -14.79 28.96 41.61
C ASP A 2 -13.83 28.87 40.43
N HIS A 3 -12.58 28.54 40.72
CA HIS A 3 -11.58 28.10 39.76
C HIS A 3 -11.77 26.59 39.54
N ASN A 4 -12.70 26.21 38.66
CA ASN A 4 -12.67 24.87 38.06
C ASN A 4 -11.96 24.95 36.72
N GLN A 5 -10.68 24.58 36.79
CA GLN A 5 -9.89 24.14 35.66
C GLN A 5 -10.49 22.83 35.12
N ASP A 6 -11.41 22.94 34.17
CA ASP A 6 -11.77 21.80 33.33
C ASP A 6 -10.79 21.77 32.15
N PHE A 7 -9.56 21.36 32.46
CA PHE A 7 -8.60 20.84 31.48
C PHE A 7 -8.93 19.36 31.22
N ASP A 8 -10.10 19.13 30.61
CA ASP A 8 -10.40 17.86 29.95
C ASP A 8 -10.02 18.06 28.47
N ARG A 9 -8.75 17.95 28.07
CA ARG A 9 -8.08 16.67 27.80
C ARG A 9 -8.98 15.65 27.12
N ASP A 10 -9.54 16.06 26.00
CA ASP A 10 -9.75 15.18 24.85
C ASP A 10 -8.60 15.47 23.88
N GLY A 11 -7.55 14.67 23.98
CA GLY A 11 -6.49 14.64 23.00
C GLY A 11 -6.84 13.60 21.95
N SER A 12 -7.01 14.06 20.71
CA SER A 12 -6.70 13.31 19.48
C SER A 12 -7.21 11.86 19.45
N LEU A 13 -8.52 11.65 19.54
CA LEU A 13 -9.14 10.38 19.11
C LEU A 13 -9.30 10.30 17.56
N ASP A 14 -9.03 11.41 16.85
CA ASP A 14 -9.26 11.57 15.40
C ASP A 14 -8.14 11.03 14.48
N ASP A 15 -7.02 10.53 15.02
CA ASP A 15 -5.91 9.97 14.21
C ASP A 15 -6.04 8.46 13.96
N ALA A 16 -7.10 7.81 14.46
CA ALA A 16 -7.31 6.38 14.25
C ALA A 16 -7.93 6.14 12.87
N ILE A 17 -7.15 5.55 11.95
CA ILE A 17 -7.68 5.03 10.69
C ILE A 17 -8.69 3.90 11.02
N ASP A 18 -9.95 4.11 10.68
CA ASP A 18 -10.98 3.08 10.82
C ASP A 18 -10.77 1.92 9.81
N GLN A 19 -11.46 0.80 10.02
CA GLN A 19 -11.28 -0.40 9.20
C GLN A 19 -11.60 -0.17 7.72
N GLU A 20 -12.56 0.71 7.43
CA GLU A 20 -12.93 1.08 6.06
C GLU A 20 -11.83 1.93 5.39
N GLY A 21 -11.32 2.93 6.09
CA GLY A 21 -10.21 3.77 5.66
C GLY A 21 -8.94 2.97 5.41
N LEU A 22 -8.62 2.02 6.31
CA LEU A 22 -7.50 1.11 6.14
C LEU A 22 -7.68 0.24 4.89
N SER A 23 -8.87 -0.34 4.70
CA SER A 23 -9.20 -1.15 3.52
C SER A 23 -9.06 -0.35 2.22
N LYS A 24 -9.54 0.90 2.18
CA LYS A 24 -9.39 1.79 1.03
C LYS A 24 -7.92 2.09 0.71
N ILE A 25 -7.10 2.37 1.73
CA ILE A 25 -5.67 2.62 1.56
C ILE A 25 -4.97 1.38 1.01
N LEU A 26 -5.28 0.19 1.53
CA LEU A 26 -4.69 -1.07 1.07
C LEU A 26 -5.13 -1.42 -0.37
N GLN A 27 -6.38 -1.17 -0.74
CA GLN A 27 -6.87 -1.31 -2.12
C GLN A 27 -6.14 -0.36 -3.08
N ALA A 28 -5.98 0.91 -2.71
CA ALA A 28 -5.24 1.87 -3.52
C ALA A 28 -3.77 1.47 -3.71
N ASN A 29 -3.14 0.86 -2.70
CA ASN A 29 -1.78 0.34 -2.83
C ASN A 29 -1.73 -0.94 -3.68
N LEU A 30 -2.73 -1.82 -3.60
CA LEU A 30 -2.85 -2.98 -4.48
C LEU A 30 -2.90 -2.57 -5.95
N GLU A 31 -3.65 -1.52 -6.28
CA GLU A 31 -3.70 -0.97 -7.65
C GLU A 31 -2.33 -0.44 -8.09
N LYS A 32 -1.66 0.35 -7.23
CA LYS A 32 -0.31 0.87 -7.50
C LYS A 32 0.72 -0.24 -7.74
N GLU A 33 0.68 -1.32 -6.95
CA GLU A 33 1.58 -2.47 -7.13
C GLU A 33 1.37 -3.12 -8.51
N ASN A 34 0.12 -3.28 -8.94
CA ASN A 34 -0.19 -3.81 -10.26
C ASN A 34 0.28 -2.89 -11.40
N ASP A 35 0.12 -1.58 -11.25
CA ASP A 35 0.53 -0.62 -12.28
C ASP A 35 2.06 -0.52 -12.39
N LEU A 36 2.77 -0.54 -11.26
CA LEU A 36 4.23 -0.61 -11.24
C LEU A 36 4.74 -1.91 -11.87
N MET A 37 4.13 -3.05 -11.54
CA MET A 37 4.47 -4.34 -12.14
C MET A 37 4.37 -4.30 -13.66
N ARG A 38 3.23 -3.83 -14.20
CA ARG A 38 3.01 -3.69 -15.65
C ARG A 38 4.03 -2.75 -16.28
N THR A 39 4.30 -1.62 -15.64
CA THR A 39 5.27 -0.63 -16.10
C THR A 39 6.67 -1.25 -16.21
N TYR A 40 7.12 -1.98 -15.19
CA TYR A 40 8.45 -2.60 -15.23
C TYR A 40 8.56 -3.70 -16.26
N ILE A 41 7.52 -4.53 -16.46
CA ILE A 41 7.48 -5.53 -17.53
C ILE A 41 7.61 -4.85 -18.90
N HIS A 42 6.79 -3.83 -19.18
CA HIS A 42 6.84 -3.11 -20.45
C HIS A 42 8.18 -2.39 -20.68
N LEU A 43 8.82 -1.89 -19.63
CA LEU A 43 10.16 -1.29 -19.75
C LEU A 43 11.23 -2.34 -20.02
N ALA A 44 11.17 -3.49 -19.34
CA ALA A 44 12.10 -4.61 -19.55
C ALA A 44 12.02 -5.14 -21.00
N GLU A 45 10.82 -5.23 -21.57
CA GLU A 45 10.58 -5.65 -22.95
C GLU A 45 11.17 -4.67 -23.99
N ARG A 46 11.32 -3.38 -23.62
CA ARG A 46 11.80 -2.33 -24.53
C ARG A 46 13.30 -2.08 -24.45
N ILE A 47 13.98 -2.60 -23.42
CA ILE A 47 15.41 -2.42 -23.23
C ILE A 47 16.16 -3.55 -23.94
N ASN A 48 16.94 -3.19 -24.96
CA ASN A 48 17.71 -4.14 -25.76
C ASN A 48 19.21 -4.11 -25.44
N ASP A 49 19.75 -2.97 -25.00
CA ASP A 49 21.21 -2.76 -24.86
C ASP A 49 21.69 -2.73 -23.40
N ASN A 50 20.85 -3.18 -22.45
CA ASN A 50 21.19 -3.17 -21.03
C ASN A 50 20.53 -4.33 -20.28
N GLU A 51 21.15 -5.51 -20.42
CA GLU A 51 20.71 -6.76 -19.79
C GLU A 51 20.60 -6.64 -18.25
N GLN A 52 21.56 -5.98 -17.61
CA GLN A 52 21.51 -5.77 -16.15
C GLN A 52 20.31 -4.94 -15.70
N LEU A 53 19.93 -3.92 -16.46
CA LEU A 53 18.74 -3.12 -16.14
C LEU A 53 17.46 -3.91 -16.42
N LYS A 54 17.42 -4.69 -17.50
CA LYS A 54 16.30 -5.59 -17.81
C LYS A 54 16.06 -6.57 -16.65
N ASP A 55 17.10 -7.26 -16.19
CA ASP A 55 17.01 -8.18 -15.05
C ASP A 55 16.50 -7.48 -13.79
N ARG A 56 16.95 -6.25 -13.52
CA ARG A 56 16.48 -5.47 -12.36
C ARG A 56 14.99 -5.13 -12.48
N LEU A 57 14.52 -4.75 -13.66
CA LEU A 57 13.11 -4.44 -13.90
C LEU A 57 12.23 -5.68 -13.75
N GLU A 58 12.66 -6.83 -14.26
CA GLU A 58 11.97 -8.11 -14.06
C GLU A 58 11.90 -8.47 -12.56
N ASN A 59 13.00 -8.29 -11.82
CA ASN A 59 13.03 -8.49 -10.37
C ASN A 59 12.08 -7.53 -9.63
N PHE A 60 11.98 -6.27 -10.06
CA PHE A 60 11.01 -5.34 -9.48
C PHE A 60 9.58 -5.80 -9.72
N ALA A 61 9.24 -6.21 -10.95
CA ALA A 61 7.92 -6.73 -11.29
C ALA A 61 7.56 -7.99 -10.46
N GLN A 62 8.50 -8.92 -10.28
CA GLN A 62 8.30 -10.08 -9.40
C GLN A 62 8.06 -9.66 -7.94
N GLY A 63 8.79 -8.65 -7.47
CA GLY A 63 8.58 -8.06 -6.15
C GLY A 63 7.19 -7.44 -6.00
N ASN A 64 6.70 -6.72 -7.01
CA ASN A 64 5.34 -6.19 -7.04
C ASN A 64 4.31 -7.34 -6.99
N ALA A 65 4.48 -8.39 -7.78
CA ALA A 65 3.59 -9.56 -7.78
C ALA A 65 3.47 -10.20 -6.38
N LYS A 66 4.61 -10.34 -5.67
CA LYS A 66 4.61 -10.85 -4.30
C LYS A 66 3.82 -9.96 -3.34
N ARG A 67 4.03 -8.64 -3.39
CA ARG A 67 3.30 -7.68 -2.53
C ARG A 67 1.82 -7.62 -2.87
N THR A 68 1.45 -7.72 -4.15
CA THR A 68 0.07 -7.85 -4.63
C THR A 68 -0.64 -9.02 -3.97
N MET A 69 -0.02 -10.21 -3.92
CA MET A 69 -0.60 -11.38 -3.25
C MET A 69 -0.78 -11.15 -1.74
N GLN A 70 0.24 -10.59 -1.08
CA GLN A 70 0.17 -10.28 0.35
C GLN A 70 -0.96 -9.28 0.67
N LEU A 71 -1.09 -8.21 -0.13
CA LEU A 71 -2.18 -7.23 0.03
C LEU A 71 -3.56 -7.84 -0.22
N GLN A 72 -3.70 -8.73 -1.20
CA GLN A 72 -4.94 -9.45 -1.44
C GLN A 72 -5.32 -10.34 -0.25
N ASP A 73 -4.35 -11.05 0.33
CA ASP A 73 -4.58 -11.88 1.51
C ASP A 73 -5.08 -11.04 2.70
N GLU A 74 -4.43 -9.90 2.99
CA GLU A 74 -4.87 -8.99 4.05
C GLU A 74 -6.28 -8.45 3.81
N LEU A 75 -6.56 -7.97 2.58
CA LEU A 75 -7.90 -7.49 2.21
C LEU A 75 -8.97 -8.58 2.35
N ASN A 76 -8.63 -9.83 2.03
CA ASN A 76 -9.53 -10.96 2.19
C ASN A 76 -9.76 -11.32 3.67
N ASN A 77 -8.75 -11.22 4.51
CA ASN A 77 -8.86 -11.43 5.96
C ASN A 77 -9.74 -10.36 6.61
N MET A 78 -9.62 -9.11 6.17
CA MET A 78 -10.46 -8.00 6.64
C MET A 78 -11.94 -8.15 6.27
N LYS A 79 -12.27 -8.84 5.17
CA LYS A 79 -13.66 -9.12 4.74
C LYS A 79 -14.31 -10.27 5.50
N LYS A 80 -13.51 -11.13 6.13
CA LYS A 80 -13.97 -12.32 6.87
C LYS A 80 -14.18 -12.04 8.37
N SER A 81 -13.62 -10.93 8.87
CA SER A 81 -13.81 -10.45 10.25
C SER A 81 -15.07 -9.59 10.34
#